data_AF-A0A7Y4UG60-F1
#
_entry.id   AF-A0A7Y4UG60-F1
#
_cell.length_a   1.000
_cell.length_b   1.000
_cell.length_c   1.000
_cell.angle_alpha   90.00
_cell.angle_beta   90.00
_cell.angle_gamma   90.00
#
_symmetry.space_group_name_H-M   'P 1'
#
loop_
_entity.id
_entity.type
_entity.pdbx_description
1 polymer ?
#
loop_
_entity_poly.entity_id
_entity_poly.type
_entity_poly.pdbx_seq_one_letter_code
_entity_poly.pdbx_strand_id
1 'polypeptide(L)'
;MELTITLPAEFGLQLRTAAARAGRAIEDYVVDAVKIALLTPSLDELLAPVRAEFAASGMTEDEYDQLIEAERQAIWDEKHGKKN
;
A
#
# COMPACT_ATOMS: atom_id res chain seq x y z
N MET A 1 -20.91 -13.27 15.51
CA MET A 1 -20.22 -12.83 16.74
C MET A 1 -20.56 -11.37 16.93
N GLU A 2 -20.95 -10.95 18.12
CA GLU A 2 -21.26 -9.55 18.43
C GLU A 2 -20.15 -8.95 19.29
N LEU A 3 -19.73 -7.73 18.95
CA LEU A 3 -18.72 -6.96 19.67
C LEU A 3 -19.26 -5.55 19.89
N THR A 4 -19.38 -5.13 21.15
CA THR A 4 -19.77 -3.76 21.50
C THR A 4 -18.52 -2.96 21.89
N ILE A 5 -18.29 -1.85 21.20
CA ILE A 5 -17.19 -0.93 21.48
C ILE A 5 -17.72 0.46 21.82
N THR A 6 -17.13 1.09 22.84
CA THR A 6 -17.41 2.49 23.16
C THR A 6 -16.37 3.36 22.46
N LEU A 7 -16.83 4.17 21.50
CA LEU A 7 -15.96 5.11 20.78
C LEU A 7 -15.89 6.44 21.55
N PRO A 8 -14.72 7.11 21.58
CA PRO A 8 -14.62 8.50 22.04
C PRO A 8 -15.59 9.39 21.27
N ALA A 9 -16.19 10.38 21.93
CA ALA A 9 -17.23 11.23 21.35
C ALA A 9 -16.78 11.95 20.06
N GLU A 10 -15.50 12.35 20.02
CA GLU A 10 -14.86 12.98 18.85
C GLU A 10 -14.83 12.05 17.62
N PHE A 11 -14.60 10.75 17.81
CA PHE A 11 -14.59 9.76 16.74
C PHE A 11 -16.00 9.47 16.22
N GLY A 12 -17.01 9.49 17.09
CA GLY A 12 -18.41 9.25 16.70
C GLY A 12 -18.95 10.27 15.71
N LEU A 13 -18.48 11.52 15.75
CA LEU A 13 -18.84 12.52 14.74
C LEU A 13 -18.15 12.25 13.39
N GLN A 14 -16.83 12.04 13.42
CA GLN A 14 -16.03 11.76 12.22
C GLN A 14 -16.53 10.52 11.47
N LEU A 15 -16.85 9.45 12.21
CA LEU A 15 -17.37 8.21 11.66
C LEU A 15 -18.72 8.40 10.96
N ARG A 16 -19.64 9.15 11.58
CA ARG A 16 -20.94 9.49 10.98
C ARG A 16 -20.78 10.28 9.70
N THR A 17 -19.89 11.28 9.70
CA THR A 17 -19.61 12.07 8.50
C THR A 17 -19.00 11.21 7.39
N ALA A 18 -18.06 10.32 7.72
CA ALA A 18 -17.41 9.44 6.75
C ALA A 18 -18.39 8.41 6.15
N ALA A 19 -19.23 7.78 6.98
CA ALA A 19 -20.27 6.86 6.53
C ALA A 19 -21.31 7.56 5.63
N ALA A 20 -21.76 8.76 6.02
CA ALA A 20 -22.69 9.56 5.22
C ALA A 20 -22.09 9.95 3.86
N ARG A 21 -20.81 10.35 3.82
CA ARG A 21 -20.09 10.66 2.56
C ARG A 21 -19.98 9.43 1.66
N ALA A 22 -19.83 8.25 2.24
CA ALA A 22 -19.79 6.99 1.51
C ALA A 22 -21.20 6.47 1.13
N GLY A 23 -22.27 7.12 1.59
CA GLY A 23 -23.66 6.68 1.37
C GLY A 23 -24.00 5.37 2.07
N ARG A 24 -23.33 5.05 3.18
CA ARG A 24 -23.49 3.77 3.90
C ARG A 24 -24.00 3.98 5.32
N ALA A 25 -24.61 2.94 5.87
CA ALA A 25 -24.89 2.86 7.31
C ALA A 25 -23.57 2.85 8.09
N ILE A 26 -23.61 3.31 9.35
CA ILE A 26 -22.42 3.44 10.19
C ILE A 26 -21.83 2.05 10.47
N GLU A 27 -22.71 1.09 10.73
CA GLU A 27 -22.39 -0.30 11.04
C GLU A 27 -21.64 -0.94 9.87
N ASP A 28 -22.18 -0.82 8.66
CA ASP A 28 -21.56 -1.35 7.43
C ASP A 28 -20.20 -0.69 7.17
N TYR A 29 -20.11 0.63 7.38
CA TYR A 29 -18.87 1.37 7.22
C TYR A 29 -17.78 0.91 8.20
N VAL A 30 -18.14 0.69 9.47
CA VAL A 30 -17.21 0.17 10.50
C VAL A 30 -16.77 -1.25 10.17
N VAL A 31 -17.72 -2.12 9.80
CA VAL A 31 -17.41 -3.51 9.45
C VAL A 31 -16.43 -3.56 8.28
N ASP A 32 -16.63 -2.74 7.25
CA ASP A 32 -15.73 -2.70 6.11
C ASP A 32 -14.36 -2.12 6.47
N ALA A 33 -14.30 -1.09 7.32
CA ALA A 33 -13.03 -0.58 7.82
C ALA A 33 -12.24 -1.65 8.59
N VAL A 34 -12.92 -2.45 9.42
CA VAL A 34 -12.30 -3.59 10.13
C VAL A 34 -11.84 -4.67 9.16
N LYS A 35 -12.65 -5.02 8.15
CA LYS A 35 -12.24 -5.98 7.11
C LYS A 35 -10.98 -5.51 6.38
N ILE A 36 -10.92 -4.24 5.99
CA ILE A 36 -9.75 -3.66 5.33
C ILE A 36 -8.54 -3.78 6.25
N ALA A 37 -8.67 -3.42 7.53
CA ALA A 37 -7.58 -3.51 8.50
C ALA A 37 -7.08 -4.95 8.72
N LEU A 38 -7.96 -5.95 8.63
CA LEU A 38 -7.61 -7.37 8.80
C LEU A 38 -7.04 -8.01 7.54
N LEU A 39 -7.48 -7.58 6.37
CA LEU A 39 -7.10 -8.19 5.09
C LEU A 39 -5.93 -7.48 4.40
N THR A 40 -5.67 -6.23 4.75
CA THR A 40 -4.58 -5.45 4.17
C THR A 40 -3.29 -5.78 4.91
N PRO A 41 -2.34 -6.48 4.27
CA PRO A 41 -1.02 -6.68 4.87
C PRO A 41 -0.38 -5.32 5.15
N SER A 42 0.40 -5.26 6.22
CA SER A 42 1.20 -4.08 6.53
C SER A 42 2.18 -3.78 5.40
N LEU A 43 2.63 -2.52 5.33
CA LEU A 43 3.65 -2.13 4.36
C LEU A 43 4.95 -2.95 4.52
N ASP A 44 5.30 -3.30 5.75
CA ASP A 44 6.46 -4.16 6.03
C ASP A 44 6.26 -5.58 5.51
N GLU A 45 5.09 -6.19 5.68
CA GLU A 45 4.78 -7.51 5.11
C GLU A 45 4.79 -7.48 3.58
N LEU A 46 4.25 -6.42 2.98
CA LEU A 46 4.26 -6.22 1.53
C LEU A 46 5.68 -6.10 0.96
N LEU A 47 6.57 -5.38 1.67
CA LEU A 47 7.93 -5.12 1.22
C LEU A 47 8.95 -6.17 1.67
N ALA A 48 8.58 -7.08 2.58
CA ALA A 48 9.48 -8.11 3.09
C ALA A 48 10.17 -8.95 1.98
N PRO A 49 9.47 -9.41 0.92
CA PRO A 49 10.12 -10.14 -0.17
C PRO A 49 11.17 -9.32 -0.92
N VAL A 50 10.84 -8.06 -1.24
CA VAL A 50 11.76 -7.15 -1.95
C VAL A 50 13.01 -6.87 -1.11
N ARG A 51 12.85 -6.64 0.19
CA ARG A 51 13.98 -6.46 1.11
C ARG A 51 14.84 -7.72 1.21
N ALA A 52 14.22 -8.90 1.20
CA ALA A 52 14.95 -10.17 1.21
C ALA A 52 15.73 -10.40 -0.09
N GLU A 53 15.14 -10.08 -1.24
CA GLU A 53 15.80 -10.16 -2.54
C GLU A 53 16.98 -9.18 -2.63
N PHE A 54 16.80 -7.95 -2.16
CA PHE A 54 17.87 -6.95 -2.08
C PHE A 54 19.00 -7.43 -1.14
N ALA A 55 18.68 -7.95 0.04
CA ALA A 55 19.70 -8.49 0.94
C ALA A 55 20.44 -9.70 0.33
N ALA A 56 19.73 -10.56 -0.40
CA ALA A 56 20.31 -11.73 -1.05
C ALA A 56 21.16 -11.39 -2.29
N SER A 57 20.91 -10.26 -2.94
CA SER A 57 21.72 -9.81 -4.09
C SER A 57 23.13 -9.42 -3.69
N GLY A 58 23.35 -9.04 -2.42
CA GLY A 58 24.63 -8.53 -1.92
C GLY A 58 25.03 -7.18 -2.49
N MET A 59 24.13 -6.53 -3.24
CA MET A 59 24.37 -5.20 -3.82
C MET A 59 24.36 -4.14 -2.73
N THR A 60 25.22 -3.15 -2.91
CA THR A 60 25.09 -1.87 -2.23
C THR A 60 23.91 -1.07 -2.79
N GLU A 61 23.45 -0.07 -2.05
CA GLU A 61 22.39 0.84 -2.50
C GLU A 61 22.78 1.54 -3.81
N ASP A 62 24.04 2.02 -3.91
CA ASP A 62 24.56 2.67 -5.12
C ASP A 62 24.56 1.72 -6.34
N GLU A 63 24.90 0.44 -6.15
CA GLU A 63 24.87 -0.55 -7.24
C GLU A 63 23.45 -0.87 -7.69
N TYR A 64 22.49 -0.89 -6.75
CA TYR A 64 21.09 -1.12 -7.05
C TYR A 64 20.46 0.07 -7.77
N ASP A 65 20.82 1.30 -7.38
CA ASP A 65 20.43 2.51 -8.09
C ASP A 65 20.96 2.49 -9.52
N GLN A 66 22.24 2.17 -9.71
CA GLN A 66 22.83 2.05 -11.06
C GLN A 66 22.12 1.00 -11.92
N LEU A 67 21.70 -0.12 -11.34
CA LEU A 67 20.93 -1.14 -12.03
C LEU A 67 19.58 -0.58 -12.51
N ILE A 68 18.83 0.11 -11.64
CA ILE A 68 17.54 0.71 -12.00
C ILE A 68 17.71 1.74 -13.12
N GLU A 69 18.73 2.59 -13.03
CA GLU A 69 19.04 3.60 -14.04
C GLU A 69 19.36 2.94 -15.39
N ALA A 70 20.16 1.87 -15.40
CA ALA A 70 20.54 1.13 -16.59
C ALA A 70 19.33 0.46 -17.26
N GLU A 71 18.47 -0.22 -16.48
CA GLU A 71 17.23 -0.84 -16.99
C GLU A 71 16.26 0.20 -17.55
N ARG A 72 16.11 1.35 -16.86
CA ARG A 72 15.27 2.44 -17.38
C ARG A 72 15.79 2.97 -18.70
N GLN A 73 17.11 3.17 -18.81
CA GLN A 73 17.74 3.63 -20.03
C GLN A 73 17.54 2.62 -21.18
N ALA A 74 17.71 1.32 -20.91
CA ALA A 74 17.47 0.26 -21.87
C ALA A 74 16.02 0.28 -22.40
N ILE A 75 15.02 0.41 -21.52
CA ILE A 75 13.59 0.53 -21.92
C ILE A 75 13.36 1.78 -22.78
N TRP A 76 14.02 2.89 -22.46
CA TRP A 76 13.91 4.11 -23.26
C TRP A 76 14.52 3.93 -24.65
N ASP A 77 15.70 3.33 -24.73
CA ASP A 77 16.39 3.02 -25.98
C ASP A 77 15.60 2.01 -26.83
N GLU A 78 14.92 1.02 -26.25
CA GLU A 78 14.05 0.11 -27.00
C GLU A 78 12.85 0.83 -27.65
N LYS A 79 12.26 1.79 -26.92
CA LYS A 79 11.09 2.54 -27.39
C LYS A 79 11.44 3.63 -28.40
N HIS A 80 12.63 4.22 -28.30
CA HIS A 80 13.03 5.39 -29.09
C HIS A 80 14.21 5.15 -30.04
N GLY A 81 14.90 4.02 -29.90
CA GLY A 81 16.09 3.63 -30.66
C GLY A 81 15.82 2.91 -31.98
N LYS A 82 14.56 2.63 -32.36
CA LYS A 82 14.23 2.28 -33.76
C LYS A 82 14.21 3.53 -34.65
N LYS A 83 15.39 4.09 -34.89
CA LYS A 83 15.74 4.83 -36.10
C LYS A 83 17.12 4.37 -36.57
N ASN A 84 17.08 3.40 -37.48
CA ASN A 84 17.99 3.07 -38.59
C ASN A 84 18.22 1.57 -38.69
#